data_AF-A0A7S2ET15-F1
#
_entry.id   AF-A0A7S2ET15-F1
#
_cell.length_a   1.000
_cell.length_b   1.000
_cell.length_c   1.000
_cell.angle_alpha   90.00
_cell.angle_beta   90.00
_cell.angle_gamma   90.00
#
_symmetry.space_group_name_H-M   'P 1'
#
loop_
_entity.id
_entity.type
_entity.pdbx_description
1 polymer ?
#
loop_
_entity_poly.entity_id
_entity_poly.type
_entity_poly.pdbx_seq_one_letter_code
_entity_poly.pdbx_strand_id
1 'polypeptide(L)'
;MTDFIFMVEGTSYMFVTGPEVVKTVTNEDVTKEDLGGSAVHSTRSGVSHGSFRNDVSAMRAVRRLLDFLPSSNDPTTLPEKPATDPPDRLLPALGSLVPDDPNTPYDMKDVMREVVDHGDLFEIMPDMSKNIVTAFARMEGRTVGVVGNNPTTLAGCLDIGASAKAARFVRFCDAFHIPLLTFV
;
A
#
# COMPACT_ATOMS: atom_id res chain seq x y z
N MET A 1 12.53 -5.95 10.29
CA MET A 1 12.75 -5.32 11.61
C MET A 1 11.98 -4.03 11.72
N THR A 2 12.02 -3.14 10.72
CA THR A 2 11.11 -1.99 10.62
C THR A 2 9.78 -2.36 9.94
N ASP A 3 8.77 -1.50 10.08
CA ASP A 3 7.42 -1.72 9.51
C ASP A 3 7.34 -1.36 8.02
N PHE A 4 7.78 -0.16 7.65
CA PHE A 4 7.76 0.34 6.27
C PHE A 4 9.17 0.61 5.74
N ILE A 5 9.31 0.49 4.43
CA ILE A 5 10.54 0.70 3.67
C ILE A 5 10.13 1.43 2.39
N PHE A 6 10.68 2.61 2.14
CA PHE A 6 10.46 3.36 0.92
C PHE A 6 11.80 3.60 0.24
N MET A 7 11.79 3.54 -1.09
CA MET A 7 13.00 3.62 -1.91
C MET A 7 12.87 4.74 -2.94
N VAL A 8 14.00 5.32 -3.32
CA VAL A 8 14.09 6.34 -4.37
C VAL A 8 14.64 5.73 -5.65
N GLU A 9 13.95 5.97 -6.75
CA GLU A 9 14.32 5.47 -8.09
C GLU A 9 15.69 5.97 -8.52
N GLY A 10 16.53 5.07 -9.06
CA GLY A 10 17.83 5.39 -9.65
C GLY A 10 18.93 5.83 -8.68
N THR A 11 18.61 6.12 -7.41
CA THR A 11 19.59 6.54 -6.39
C THR A 11 19.70 5.59 -5.20
N SER A 12 18.79 4.62 -5.06
CA SER A 12 18.79 3.66 -3.95
C SER A 12 18.74 2.21 -4.44
N TYR A 13 19.49 1.34 -3.77
CA TYR A 13 19.53 -0.10 -4.02
C TYR A 13 19.80 -0.87 -2.73
N MET A 14 19.31 -2.11 -2.63
CA MET A 14 19.55 -3.00 -1.49
C MET A 14 19.80 -4.44 -1.94
N PHE A 15 20.75 -5.12 -1.33
CA PHE A 15 20.99 -6.56 -1.54
C PHE A 15 21.85 -7.09 -0.39
N VAL A 16 21.73 -8.39 -0.10
CA VAL A 16 22.59 -9.04 0.91
C VAL A 16 24.01 -9.23 0.38
N THR A 17 24.12 -9.62 -0.89
CA THR A 17 25.37 -9.91 -1.57
C THR A 17 25.46 -9.05 -2.83
N GLY A 18 26.58 -8.37 -3.02
CA GLY A 18 26.75 -7.42 -4.13
C GLY A 18 27.00 -8.08 -5.49
N PRO A 19 26.81 -7.33 -6.60
CA PRO A 19 26.95 -7.87 -7.96
C PRO A 19 28.31 -8.50 -8.27
N GLU A 20 29.40 -7.97 -7.70
CA GLU A 20 30.74 -8.52 -7.90
C GLU A 20 30.88 -9.95 -7.35
N VAL A 21 30.22 -10.24 -6.21
CA VAL A 21 30.21 -11.57 -5.61
C VAL A 21 29.28 -12.50 -6.38
N VAL A 22 28.14 -11.99 -6.86
CA VAL A 22 27.25 -12.75 -7.77
C VAL A 22 28.03 -13.18 -9.02
N LYS A 23 28.72 -12.26 -9.68
CA LYS A 23 29.52 -12.55 -10.87
C LYS A 23 30.60 -13.61 -10.62
N THR A 24 31.30 -13.54 -9.50
CA THR A 24 32.39 -14.49 -9.19
C THR A 24 31.89 -15.88 -8.81
N VAL A 25 30.68 -16.01 -8.22
CA VAL A 25 30.15 -17.29 -7.74
C VAL A 25 29.21 -17.95 -8.75
N THR A 26 28.33 -17.17 -9.39
CA THR A 26 27.30 -17.68 -10.31
C THR A 26 27.62 -17.43 -11.77
N ASN A 27 28.68 -16.67 -12.08
CA ASN A 27 29.03 -16.23 -13.44
C ASN A 27 27.95 -15.36 -14.11
N GLU A 28 27.02 -14.78 -13.35
CA GLU A 28 26.01 -13.86 -13.85
C GLU A 28 26.49 -12.41 -13.79
N ASP A 29 26.37 -11.68 -14.90
CA ASP A 29 26.68 -10.24 -14.96
C ASP A 29 25.39 -9.43 -14.78
N VAL A 30 25.25 -8.80 -13.62
CA VAL A 30 24.06 -8.03 -13.25
C VAL A 30 24.47 -6.67 -12.71
N THR A 31 23.71 -5.62 -13.01
CA THR A 31 23.98 -4.30 -12.43
C THR A 31 23.40 -4.19 -11.01
N LYS A 32 23.79 -3.14 -10.27
CA LYS A 32 23.18 -2.86 -8.94
C LYS A 32 21.68 -2.61 -9.04
N GLU A 33 21.23 -1.95 -10.12
CA GLU A 33 19.82 -1.65 -10.34
C GLU A 33 19.02 -2.92 -10.67
N ASP A 34 19.58 -3.79 -11.53
CA ASP A 34 18.94 -5.06 -11.88
C ASP A 34 18.86 -6.03 -10.69
N LEU A 35 19.86 -5.98 -9.81
CA LEU A 35 19.95 -6.88 -8.66
C LEU A 35 19.04 -6.44 -7.50
N GLY A 36 18.97 -5.13 -7.24
CA GLY A 36 18.36 -4.61 -6.01
C GLY A 36 17.89 -3.18 -6.09
N GLY A 37 17.62 -2.68 -7.30
CA GLY A 37 17.04 -1.36 -7.51
C GLY A 37 15.63 -1.23 -6.94
N SER A 38 15.14 0.00 -6.88
CA SER A 38 13.83 0.27 -6.29
C SER A 38 12.70 -0.49 -6.98
N ALA A 39 12.76 -0.64 -8.31
CA ALA A 39 11.74 -1.35 -9.09
C ALA A 39 11.70 -2.85 -8.74
N VAL A 40 12.86 -3.49 -8.57
CA VAL A 40 12.96 -4.90 -8.17
C VAL A 40 12.26 -5.13 -6.83
N HIS A 41 12.48 -4.23 -5.88
CA HIS A 41 11.92 -4.35 -4.54
C HIS A 41 10.44 -3.95 -4.42
N SER A 42 9.94 -3.03 -5.24
CA SER A 42 8.54 -2.60 -5.21
C SER A 42 7.60 -3.47 -6.05
N THR A 43 8.11 -4.20 -7.04
CA THR A 43 7.28 -4.99 -7.99
C THR A 43 7.47 -6.50 -7.88
N ARG A 44 8.65 -6.97 -7.45
CA ARG A 44 9.01 -8.40 -7.50
C ARG A 44 9.29 -8.99 -6.14
N SER A 45 10.22 -8.41 -5.38
CA SER A 45 10.62 -8.97 -4.09
C SER A 45 9.67 -8.60 -2.94
N GLY A 46 8.87 -7.54 -3.09
CA GLY A 46 7.98 -7.03 -2.05
C GLY A 46 8.69 -6.47 -0.81
N VAL A 47 9.99 -6.12 -0.93
CA VAL A 47 10.77 -5.55 0.19
C VAL A 47 10.45 -4.06 0.36
N SER A 48 10.23 -3.35 -0.75
CA SER A 48 9.86 -1.94 -0.72
C SER A 48 8.34 -1.80 -0.69
N HIS A 49 7.85 -0.92 0.19
CA HIS A 49 6.44 -0.59 0.34
C HIS A 49 6.00 0.58 -0.57
N GLY A 50 6.96 1.19 -1.29
CA GLY A 50 6.72 2.31 -2.18
C GLY A 50 8.02 2.77 -2.86
N SER A 51 7.91 3.11 -4.12
CA SER A 51 9.00 3.66 -4.94
C SER A 51 8.67 5.10 -5.29
N PHE A 52 9.65 5.99 -5.19
CA PHE A 52 9.47 7.42 -5.41
C PHE A 52 10.54 7.97 -6.35
N ARG A 53 10.14 8.87 -7.25
CA ARG A 53 11.03 9.43 -8.27
C ARG A 53 12.22 10.23 -7.73
N ASN A 54 12.11 10.77 -6.51
CA ASN A 54 13.17 11.56 -5.88
C ASN A 54 12.98 11.67 -4.36
N ASP A 55 14.04 12.10 -3.67
CA ASP A 55 14.10 12.27 -2.22
C ASP A 55 12.98 13.18 -1.68
N VAL A 56 12.66 14.27 -2.39
CA VAL A 56 11.61 15.21 -1.96
C VAL A 56 10.25 14.51 -1.95
N SER A 57 9.94 13.72 -2.98
CA SER A 57 8.69 12.95 -3.04
C SER A 57 8.64 11.84 -1.99
N ALA A 58 9.75 11.15 -1.74
CA ALA A 58 9.83 10.14 -0.68
C ALA A 58 9.61 10.76 0.71
N MET A 59 10.27 11.87 1.01
CA MET A 59 10.12 12.56 2.30
C MET A 59 8.69 13.10 2.50
N ARG A 60 8.04 13.59 1.44
CA ARG A 60 6.62 13.98 1.49
C ARG A 60 5.71 12.79 1.78
N ALA A 61 5.96 11.64 1.15
CA ALA A 61 5.20 10.43 1.40
C ALA A 61 5.39 9.91 2.83
N VAL A 62 6.61 9.95 3.37
CA VAL A 62 6.88 9.60 4.77
C VAL A 62 6.11 10.52 5.72
N ARG A 63 6.13 11.84 5.50
CA ARG A 63 5.35 12.79 6.31
C ARG A 63 3.85 12.49 6.23
N ARG A 64 3.33 12.22 5.03
CA ARG A 64 1.93 11.85 4.84
C ARG A 64 1.58 10.52 5.53
N LEU A 65 2.47 9.53 5.51
CA LEU A 65 2.29 8.29 6.25
C LEU A 65 2.22 8.55 7.76
N LEU A 66 3.19 9.29 8.31
CA LEU A 66 3.24 9.60 9.73
C LEU A 66 2.00 10.36 10.21
N ASP A 67 1.39 11.18 9.35
CA ASP A 67 0.11 11.84 9.67
C ASP A 67 -1.02 10.83 9.97
N PHE A 68 -1.01 9.63 9.39
CA PHE A 68 -1.99 8.58 9.68
C PHE A 68 -1.66 7.76 10.93
N LEU A 69 -0.37 7.64 11.29
CA LEU A 69 0.07 6.69 12.30
C LEU A 69 0.03 7.27 13.73
N PRO A 70 -0.31 6.46 14.74
CA PRO A 70 -0.10 6.84 16.13
C PRO A 70 1.38 6.97 16.46
N SER A 71 1.72 7.74 17.49
CA SER A 71 3.10 7.93 17.93
C SER A 71 3.67 6.72 18.68
N SER A 72 2.80 5.85 19.19
CA SER A 72 3.14 4.59 19.86
C SER A 72 1.99 3.60 19.71
N ASN A 73 2.09 2.44 20.38
CA ASN A 73 0.98 1.49 20.47
C ASN A 73 -0.05 1.86 21.54
N ASP A 74 -0.01 3.09 22.09
CA ASP A 74 -1.06 3.58 22.97
C ASP A 74 -2.28 3.99 22.11
N PRO A 75 -3.46 3.38 22.30
CA PRO A 75 -4.65 3.68 21.50
C PRO A 75 -5.11 5.14 21.59
N THR A 76 -4.72 5.87 22.65
CA THR A 76 -5.06 7.29 22.81
C THR A 76 -4.24 8.21 21.88
N THR A 77 -3.21 7.68 21.22
CA THR A 77 -2.32 8.44 20.34
C THR A 77 -2.71 8.37 18.86
N LEU A 78 -3.81 7.69 18.52
CA LEU A 78 -4.30 7.61 17.14
C LEU A 78 -4.68 9.02 16.63
N PRO A 79 -4.12 9.50 15.51
CA PRO A 79 -4.36 10.87 15.06
C PRO A 79 -5.80 11.10 14.64
N GLU A 80 -6.44 12.10 15.23
CA GLU A 80 -7.75 12.62 14.82
C GLU A 80 -7.57 13.96 14.11
N LYS A 81 -8.20 14.12 12.94
CA LYS A 81 -8.29 15.40 12.22
C LYS A 81 -9.73 15.90 12.26
N PRO A 82 -9.98 17.22 12.14
CA PRO A 82 -11.34 17.74 12.00
C PRO A 82 -12.05 17.07 10.82
N ALA A 83 -13.19 16.43 11.09
CA ALA A 83 -14.03 15.83 10.07
C ALA A 83 -14.73 16.94 9.27
N THR A 84 -14.37 17.06 7.99
CA THR A 84 -14.98 18.01 7.04
C THR A 84 -15.76 17.33 5.92
N ASP A 85 -15.75 16.00 5.88
CA ASP A 85 -16.61 15.17 5.02
C ASP A 85 -17.80 14.67 5.87
N PRO A 86 -19.06 14.89 5.47
CA PRO A 86 -20.23 14.42 6.21
C PRO A 86 -20.31 12.88 6.24
N PRO A 87 -20.48 12.24 7.41
CA PRO A 87 -20.56 10.78 7.52
C PRO A 87 -21.83 10.19 6.90
N ASP A 88 -22.86 11.01 6.72
CA ASP A 88 -24.14 10.65 6.11
C ASP A 88 -24.22 11.01 4.61
N ARG A 89 -23.08 11.36 3.98
CA ARG A 89 -23.01 11.64 2.55
C ARG A 89 -23.53 10.45 1.75
N LEU A 90 -24.50 10.71 0.86
CA LEU A 90 -24.99 9.71 -0.08
C LEU A 90 -23.94 9.44 -1.16
N LEU A 91 -23.78 8.18 -1.52
CA LEU A 91 -22.77 7.69 -2.47
C LEU A 91 -23.44 7.07 -3.72
N PRO A 92 -24.18 7.85 -4.54
CA PRO A 92 -24.91 7.31 -5.69
C PRO A 92 -23.99 6.65 -6.73
N ALA A 93 -22.73 7.08 -6.81
CA ALA A 93 -21.73 6.50 -7.71
C ALA A 93 -21.50 4.99 -7.46
N LEU A 94 -21.58 4.54 -6.20
CA LEU A 94 -21.43 3.12 -5.84
C LEU A 94 -22.46 2.23 -6.54
N GLY A 95 -23.65 2.75 -6.85
CA GLY A 95 -24.70 2.01 -7.56
C GLY A 95 -24.37 1.70 -9.02
N SER A 96 -23.34 2.33 -9.59
CA SER A 96 -22.90 2.15 -10.99
C SER A 96 -21.45 1.65 -11.13
N LEU A 97 -20.70 1.56 -10.02
CA LEU A 97 -19.28 1.18 -10.05
C LEU A 97 -19.07 -0.32 -10.27
N VAL A 98 -19.99 -1.15 -9.79
CA VAL A 98 -19.95 -2.60 -10.03
C VAL A 98 -20.77 -2.90 -11.29
N PRO A 99 -20.15 -3.42 -12.37
CA PRO A 99 -20.85 -3.76 -13.60
C PRO A 99 -21.87 -4.88 -13.39
N ASP A 100 -22.98 -4.83 -14.13
CA ASP A 100 -23.98 -5.90 -14.14
C ASP A 100 -23.44 -7.20 -14.78
N ASP A 101 -22.50 -7.08 -15.73
CA ASP A 101 -21.82 -8.24 -16.33
C ASP A 101 -20.76 -8.78 -15.37
N PRO A 102 -20.89 -10.02 -14.87
CA PRO A 102 -19.95 -10.62 -13.93
C PRO A 102 -18.54 -10.83 -14.51
N ASN A 103 -18.36 -10.76 -15.83
CA ASN A 103 -17.05 -10.89 -16.48
C ASN A 103 -16.33 -9.55 -16.64
N THR A 104 -17.01 -8.43 -16.38
CA THR A 104 -16.44 -7.09 -16.50
C THR A 104 -15.85 -6.67 -15.15
N PRO A 105 -14.52 -6.45 -15.04
CA PRO A 105 -13.91 -6.03 -13.80
C PRO A 105 -14.19 -4.54 -13.52
N TYR A 106 -14.07 -4.16 -12.25
CA TYR A 106 -14.06 -2.76 -11.80
C TYR A 106 -12.84 -2.50 -10.91
N ASP A 107 -12.44 -1.23 -10.80
CA ASP A 107 -11.34 -0.83 -9.91
C ASP A 107 -11.86 -0.68 -8.48
N MET A 108 -11.42 -1.58 -7.59
CA MET A 108 -11.77 -1.53 -6.17
C MET A 108 -11.31 -0.21 -5.51
N LYS A 109 -10.28 0.45 -6.04
CA LYS A 109 -9.82 1.73 -5.51
C LYS A 109 -10.86 2.81 -5.68
N ASP A 110 -11.68 2.77 -6.73
CA ASP A 110 -12.73 3.76 -6.94
C ASP A 110 -13.84 3.60 -5.91
N VAL A 111 -14.23 2.35 -5.59
CA VAL A 111 -15.13 2.05 -4.49
C VAL A 111 -14.57 2.56 -3.16
N MET A 112 -13.29 2.28 -2.88
CA MET A 112 -12.63 2.75 -1.65
C MET A 112 -12.61 4.28 -1.55
N ARG A 113 -12.31 5.00 -2.65
CA ARG A 113 -12.27 6.47 -2.68
C ARG A 113 -13.64 7.09 -2.46
N GLU A 114 -14.71 6.46 -2.91
CA GLU A 114 -16.06 6.99 -2.63
C GLU A 114 -16.42 6.92 -1.14
N VAL A 115 -15.93 5.88 -0.44
CA VAL A 115 -16.31 5.59 0.96
C VAL A 115 -15.47 6.36 1.99
N VAL A 116 -14.18 6.57 1.74
CA VAL A 116 -13.28 7.22 2.70
C VAL A 116 -13.37 8.75 2.60
N ASP A 117 -13.02 9.45 3.69
CA ASP A 117 -13.05 10.92 3.75
C ASP A 117 -12.27 11.54 2.59
N HIS A 118 -12.95 12.39 1.80
CA HIS A 118 -12.39 13.11 0.64
C HIS A 118 -11.71 12.20 -0.42
N GLY A 119 -11.97 10.89 -0.41
CA GLY A 119 -11.27 9.92 -1.25
C GLY A 119 -9.76 9.82 -1.00
N ASP A 120 -9.30 10.23 0.19
CA ASP A 120 -7.88 10.25 0.53
C ASP A 120 -7.37 8.84 0.88
N LEU A 121 -6.78 8.18 -0.11
CA LEU A 121 -6.10 6.88 0.05
C LEU A 121 -4.58 7.03 0.01
N PHE A 122 -3.91 6.54 1.05
CA PHE A 122 -2.47 6.33 1.07
C PHE A 122 -2.18 4.83 0.89
N GLU A 123 -1.97 4.41 -0.35
CA GLU A 123 -1.69 3.01 -0.67
C GLU A 123 -0.32 2.55 -0.17
N ILE A 124 -0.29 1.32 0.36
CA ILE A 124 0.93 0.60 0.73
C ILE A 124 1.16 -0.51 -0.30
N MET A 125 2.38 -0.57 -0.83
CA MET A 125 2.77 -1.51 -1.89
C MET A 125 1.86 -1.43 -3.13
N PRO A 126 1.68 -0.25 -3.75
CA PRO A 126 0.79 -0.09 -4.92
C PRO A 126 1.25 -0.91 -6.14
N ASP A 127 2.54 -1.23 -6.21
CA ASP A 127 3.15 -1.92 -7.35
C ASP A 127 3.35 -3.43 -7.16
N MET A 128 3.06 -3.96 -5.97
CA MET A 128 3.19 -5.39 -5.64
C MET A 128 1.80 -5.99 -5.37
N SER A 129 1.56 -7.19 -5.90
CA SER A 129 0.34 -7.96 -5.70
C SER A 129 -0.93 -7.10 -5.87
N LYS A 130 -1.09 -6.56 -7.08
CA LYS A 130 -2.15 -5.59 -7.44
C LYS A 130 -3.57 -6.17 -7.38
N ASN A 131 -3.69 -7.48 -7.23
CA ASN A 131 -4.92 -8.24 -6.95
C ASN A 131 -5.49 -7.99 -5.53
N ILE A 132 -4.73 -7.37 -4.63
CA ILE A 132 -5.23 -6.87 -3.33
C ILE A 132 -4.72 -5.44 -3.07
N VAL A 133 -5.62 -4.58 -2.61
CA VAL A 133 -5.30 -3.21 -2.17
C VAL A 133 -5.14 -3.20 -0.67
N THR A 134 -4.09 -2.51 -0.20
CA THR A 134 -3.88 -2.18 1.22
C THR A 134 -3.54 -0.70 1.31
N ALA A 135 -4.27 0.07 2.11
CA ALA A 135 -4.08 1.51 2.19
C ALA A 135 -4.45 2.06 3.57
N PHE A 136 -3.87 3.20 3.95
CA PHE A 136 -4.41 4.02 5.04
C PHE A 136 -5.37 5.06 4.48
N ALA A 137 -6.43 5.33 5.23
CA ALA A 137 -7.43 6.33 4.91
C ALA A 137 -7.98 6.97 6.19
N ARG A 138 -9.00 7.83 6.07
CA ARG A 138 -9.76 8.34 7.21
C ARG A 138 -11.25 8.13 7.03
N MET A 139 -11.93 7.97 8.16
CA MET A 139 -13.39 8.04 8.28
C MET A 139 -13.70 8.90 9.50
N GLU A 140 -14.53 9.93 9.32
CA GLU A 140 -14.82 10.93 10.36
C GLU A 140 -13.53 11.51 10.99
N GLY A 141 -12.50 11.73 10.16
CA GLY A 141 -11.23 12.29 10.59
C GLY A 141 -10.29 11.32 11.32
N ARG A 142 -10.70 10.07 11.59
CA ARG A 142 -9.91 9.04 12.29
C ARG A 142 -9.24 8.09 11.30
N THR A 143 -8.01 7.69 11.57
CA THR A 143 -7.29 6.75 10.69
C THR A 143 -7.97 5.39 10.65
N VAL A 144 -8.14 4.84 9.45
CA VAL A 144 -8.54 3.45 9.22
C VAL A 144 -7.57 2.78 8.25
N GLY A 145 -7.31 1.49 8.46
CA GLY A 145 -6.63 0.63 7.51
C GLY A 145 -7.66 0.00 6.58
N VAL A 146 -7.43 0.05 5.27
CA VAL A 146 -8.33 -0.48 4.26
C VAL A 146 -7.66 -1.65 3.55
N VAL A 147 -8.39 -2.75 3.41
CA VAL A 147 -7.97 -3.95 2.65
C VAL A 147 -9.08 -4.30 1.67
N GLY A 148 -8.76 -4.66 0.43
CA GLY A 148 -9.80 -5.16 -0.47
C GLY A 148 -9.30 -5.84 -1.73
N ASN A 149 -10.08 -6.80 -2.21
CA ASN A 149 -9.81 -7.54 -3.44
C ASN A 149 -9.97 -6.62 -4.65
N ASN A 150 -9.04 -6.68 -5.61
CA ASN A 150 -9.09 -5.83 -6.80
C ASN A 150 -9.34 -6.67 -8.07
N PRO A 151 -10.58 -6.68 -8.60
CA PRO A 151 -10.94 -7.50 -9.77
C PRO A 151 -10.12 -7.20 -11.03
N THR A 152 -9.55 -6.00 -11.17
CA THR A 152 -8.75 -5.62 -12.35
C THR A 152 -7.46 -6.43 -12.51
N THR A 153 -6.99 -7.11 -11.45
CA THR A 153 -5.80 -7.97 -11.49
C THR A 153 -6.14 -9.36 -10.99
N LEU A 154 -5.87 -10.39 -11.80
CA LEU A 154 -6.15 -11.80 -11.45
C LEU A 154 -7.58 -12.04 -10.93
N ALA A 155 -8.57 -11.28 -11.41
CA ALA A 155 -9.95 -11.31 -10.94
C ALA A 155 -10.11 -11.12 -9.41
N GLY A 156 -9.15 -10.47 -8.75
CA GLY A 156 -9.14 -10.27 -7.29
C GLY A 156 -8.80 -11.54 -6.49
N CYS A 157 -8.37 -12.62 -7.14
CA CYS A 157 -8.00 -13.87 -6.48
C CYS A 157 -6.82 -13.68 -5.52
N LEU A 158 -6.88 -14.36 -4.37
CA LEU A 158 -5.79 -14.36 -3.40
C LEU A 158 -4.70 -15.36 -3.80
N ASP A 159 -3.48 -14.87 -3.92
CA ASP A 159 -2.28 -15.66 -4.12
C ASP A 159 -1.30 -15.48 -2.94
N ILE A 160 -0.12 -16.09 -3.04
CA ILE A 160 0.91 -16.02 -1.98
C ILE A 160 1.32 -14.56 -1.74
N GLY A 161 1.51 -13.78 -2.81
CA GLY A 161 1.92 -12.38 -2.73
C GLY A 161 0.86 -11.51 -2.05
N ALA A 162 -0.40 -11.58 -2.50
CA ALA A 162 -1.50 -10.85 -1.90
C ALA A 162 -1.72 -11.23 -0.43
N SER A 163 -1.63 -12.52 -0.11
CA SER A 163 -1.77 -13.01 1.26
C SER A 163 -0.68 -12.46 2.18
N ALA A 164 0.58 -12.50 1.75
CA ALA A 164 1.70 -11.96 2.52
C ALA A 164 1.60 -10.43 2.72
N LYS A 165 1.23 -9.71 1.65
CA LYS A 165 1.01 -8.25 1.68
C LYS A 165 -0.08 -7.87 2.68
N ALA A 166 -1.27 -8.46 2.55
CA ALA A 166 -2.41 -8.14 3.41
C ALA A 166 -2.18 -8.59 4.86
N ALA A 167 -1.62 -9.79 5.09
CA ALA A 167 -1.37 -10.29 6.44
C ALA A 167 -0.44 -9.37 7.24
N ARG A 168 0.64 -8.86 6.62
CA ARG A 168 1.56 -7.93 7.30
C ARG A 168 0.87 -6.60 7.60
N PHE A 169 0.09 -6.08 6.66
CA PHE A 169 -0.65 -4.82 6.83
C PHE A 169 -1.68 -4.92 7.96
N VAL A 170 -2.47 -6.00 8.00
CA VAL A 170 -3.46 -6.28 9.06
C VAL A 170 -2.79 -6.36 10.43
N ARG A 171 -1.69 -7.11 10.54
CA ARG A 171 -0.94 -7.23 11.81
C ARG A 171 -0.35 -5.90 12.29
N PHE A 172 0.11 -5.06 11.37
CA PHE A 172 0.58 -3.72 11.72
C PHE A 172 -0.58 -2.87 12.25
N CYS A 173 -1.71 -2.84 11.56
CA CYS A 173 -2.87 -2.06 11.99
C CYS A 173 -3.36 -2.50 13.38
N ASP A 174 -3.47 -3.81 13.61
CA ASP A 174 -3.86 -4.39 14.91
C ASP A 174 -2.89 -3.98 16.04
N ALA A 175 -1.58 -4.09 15.81
CA ALA A 175 -0.55 -3.74 16.80
C ALA A 175 -0.56 -2.26 17.22
N PHE A 176 -1.11 -1.39 16.38
CA PHE A 176 -1.20 0.06 16.60
C PHE A 176 -2.64 0.55 16.76
N HIS A 177 -3.59 -0.36 17.03
CA HIS A 177 -5.01 -0.05 17.27
C HIS A 177 -5.69 0.74 16.13
N ILE A 178 -5.24 0.54 14.90
CA ILE A 178 -5.84 1.12 13.70
C ILE A 178 -7.00 0.19 13.27
N PRO A 179 -8.26 0.67 13.26
CA PRO A 179 -9.40 -0.12 12.79
C PRO A 179 -9.23 -0.55 11.34
N LEU A 180 -9.79 -1.72 10.99
CA LEU A 180 -9.72 -2.27 9.65
C LEU A 180 -11.10 -2.24 8.97
N LEU A 181 -11.12 -1.76 7.72
CA LEU A 181 -12.24 -1.85 6.80
C LEU A 181 -11.86 -2.79 5.65
N THR A 182 -12.66 -3.84 5.45
CA THR A 182 -12.40 -4.84 4.40
C THR A 182 -13.49 -4.77 3.33
N PHE A 183 -13.08 -4.62 2.07
CA PHE A 183 -13.94 -4.70 0.89
C PHE A 183 -13.76 -6.06 0.22
N VAL A 184 -14.84 -6.85 0.15
CA VAL A 184 -14.85 -8.23 -0.36
C VAL A 184 -15.82 -8.34 -1.52
#